data_AF-A0A7V1PU39-F1
#
_entry.id   AF-A0A7V1PU39-F1
#
_cell.length_a   1.000
_cell.length_b   1.000
_cell.length_c   1.000
_cell.angle_alpha   90.00
_cell.angle_beta   90.00
_cell.angle_gamma   90.00
#
_symmetry.space_group_name_H-M   'P 1'
#
loop_
_entity.id
_entity.type
_entity.pdbx_description
1 polymer ?
#
loop_
_entity_poly.entity_id
_entity_poly.type
_entity_poly.pdbx_seq_one_letter_code
_entity_poly.pdbx_strand_id
1 'polypeptide(L)'
;MRSVSIILIIVSTIILSSCASGYKYMQPEKIVYSNKLTEDGLQFSYFYNVLSETDNDDYSKKEIKSPIKVLAVKIKNETGRKLDIGEDVLFLKNGQPVETVSPKQVESQIKQGTLGYLFYLLLTPMNLTISREDNTDTYPIGLAVGPGIAFGNMIYASSANSTFKKNLTTENILTRQVGDGETVYGLLCILGSSMDPITIKLK
;
A
#
# COMPACT_ATOMS: atom_id res chain seq x y z
N MET A 1 24.57 -12.18 -39.13
CA MET A 1 23.56 -12.02 -38.06
C MET A 1 24.26 -11.38 -36.87
N ARG A 2 23.85 -10.17 -36.49
CA ARG A 2 24.44 -9.46 -35.35
C ARG A 2 24.16 -10.27 -34.09
N SER A 3 25.20 -10.74 -33.42
CA SER A 3 25.09 -11.40 -32.12
C SER A 3 24.55 -10.36 -31.13
N VAL A 4 23.22 -10.30 -30.96
CA VAL A 4 22.63 -9.56 -29.85
C VAL A 4 23.14 -10.24 -28.60
N SER A 5 24.04 -9.56 -27.90
CA SER A 5 24.74 -10.11 -26.75
C SER A 5 23.70 -10.48 -25.70
N ILE A 6 23.66 -11.76 -25.29
CA ILE A 6 22.70 -12.30 -24.30
C ILE A 6 22.68 -11.46 -23.00
N ILE A 7 23.82 -10.83 -22.68
CA ILE A 7 23.99 -9.88 -21.57
C ILE A 7 23.03 -8.69 -21.68
N LEU A 8 22.81 -8.15 -22.89
CA LEU A 8 21.93 -7.00 -23.12
C LEU A 8 20.46 -7.35 -22.86
N ILE A 9 20.06 -8.59 -23.17
CA ILE A 9 18.71 -9.11 -22.91
C ILE A 9 18.52 -9.29 -21.40
N ILE A 10 19.49 -9.88 -20.70
CA ILE A 10 19.45 -10.06 -19.24
C ILE A 10 19.37 -8.70 -18.53
N VAL A 11 20.22 -7.75 -18.89
CA VAL A 11 20.22 -6.40 -18.32
C VAL A 11 18.89 -5.70 -18.58
N SER A 12 18.34 -5.80 -19.80
CA SER A 12 17.03 -5.22 -20.13
C SER A 12 15.90 -5.84 -19.31
N THR A 13 15.88 -7.17 -19.12
CA THR A 13 14.87 -7.83 -18.28
C THR A 13 14.95 -7.45 -16.80
N ILE A 14 16.16 -7.21 -16.27
CA ILE A 14 16.35 -6.75 -14.88
C ILE A 14 15.85 -5.31 -14.71
N ILE A 15 16.12 -4.44 -15.67
CA ILE A 15 15.68 -3.02 -15.63
C ILE A 15 14.15 -2.93 -15.75
N LEU A 16 13.52 -3.75 -16.58
CA LEU A 16 12.07 -3.69 -16.80
C LEU A 16 11.23 -4.31 -15.66
N SER A 17 11.84 -5.15 -14.81
CA SER A 17 11.14 -5.84 -13.72
C SER A 17 11.26 -5.16 -12.35
N SER A 18 12.08 -4.10 -12.24
CA SER A 18 12.39 -3.43 -10.98
C SER A 18 11.80 -2.01 -10.86
N CYS A 19 10.89 -1.62 -11.75
CA CYS A 19 10.22 -0.33 -11.68
C CYS A 19 9.31 -0.22 -10.44
N ALA A 20 9.26 0.96 -9.84
CA ALA A 20 8.31 1.28 -8.77
C ALA A 20 6.87 1.02 -9.22
N SER A 21 6.07 0.40 -8.35
CA SER A 21 4.66 0.12 -8.63
C SER A 21 3.78 1.30 -8.20
N GLY A 22 2.72 1.52 -8.97
CA GLY A 22 1.74 2.55 -8.63
C GLY A 22 0.90 2.11 -7.43
N TYR A 23 0.33 3.08 -6.71
CA TYR A 23 -0.65 2.79 -5.68
C TYR A 23 -2.07 2.80 -6.26
N LYS A 24 -2.85 1.76 -6.00
CA LYS A 24 -4.27 1.67 -6.35
C LYS A 24 -5.11 2.03 -5.13
N TYR A 25 -6.08 2.91 -5.32
CA TYR A 25 -6.90 3.39 -4.22
C TYR A 25 -7.79 2.26 -3.66
N MET A 26 -7.67 1.99 -2.37
CA MET A 26 -8.56 1.08 -1.64
C MET A 26 -9.91 1.74 -1.46
N GLN A 27 -10.96 1.09 -1.96
CA GLN A 27 -12.35 1.55 -1.87
C GLN A 27 -13.15 0.55 -1.02
N PRO A 28 -13.25 0.78 0.31
CA PRO A 28 -13.91 -0.15 1.24
C PRO A 28 -15.35 -0.51 0.85
N GLU A 29 -16.05 0.37 0.14
CA GLU A 29 -17.42 0.15 -0.35
C GLU A 29 -17.50 -0.94 -1.43
N LYS A 30 -16.41 -1.20 -2.15
CA LYS A 30 -16.35 -2.19 -3.23
C LYS A 30 -15.93 -3.58 -2.76
N ILE A 31 -15.51 -3.71 -1.51
CA ILE A 31 -15.08 -4.98 -0.93
C ILE A 31 -16.29 -5.87 -0.66
N VAL A 32 -16.18 -7.15 -0.98
CA VAL A 32 -17.21 -8.15 -0.66
C VAL A 32 -16.97 -8.67 0.76
N TYR A 33 -17.88 -8.34 1.67
CA TYR A 33 -17.82 -8.76 3.07
C TYR A 33 -18.58 -10.07 3.25
N SER A 34 -17.89 -11.12 3.72
CA SER A 34 -18.48 -12.45 3.95
C SER A 34 -18.99 -12.66 5.38
N ASN A 35 -18.42 -11.93 6.34
CA ASN A 35 -18.78 -12.02 7.75
C ASN A 35 -19.83 -10.97 8.11
N LYS A 36 -20.70 -11.31 9.07
CA LYS A 36 -21.65 -10.37 9.65
C LYS A 36 -21.82 -10.71 11.12
N LEU A 37 -21.55 -9.73 11.97
CA LEU A 37 -21.75 -9.79 13.41
C LEU A 37 -22.78 -8.73 13.77
N THR A 38 -23.66 -9.04 14.71
CA THR A 38 -24.63 -8.07 15.24
C THR A 38 -24.51 -8.07 16.76
N GLU A 39 -24.19 -6.91 17.33
CA GLU A 39 -24.06 -6.70 18.77
C GLU A 39 -24.44 -5.26 19.11
N ASP A 40 -25.17 -5.04 20.20
CA ASP A 40 -25.56 -3.72 20.70
C ASP A 40 -26.22 -2.77 19.66
N GLY A 41 -27.01 -3.31 18.74
CA GLY A 41 -27.63 -2.52 17.65
C GLY A 41 -26.64 -2.07 16.57
N LEU A 42 -25.46 -2.67 16.49
CA LEU A 42 -24.49 -2.46 15.42
C LEU A 42 -24.37 -3.74 14.57
N GLN A 43 -24.41 -3.60 13.25
CA GLN A 43 -24.01 -4.67 12.34
C GLN A 43 -22.60 -4.39 11.83
N PHE A 44 -21.71 -5.35 12.02
CA PHE A 44 -20.30 -5.23 11.72
C PHE A 44 -19.83 -6.31 10.75
N SER A 45 -19.06 -5.87 9.76
CA SER A 45 -18.33 -6.74 8.85
C SER A 45 -16.92 -6.19 8.65
N TYR A 46 -15.97 -7.08 8.38
CA TYR A 46 -14.57 -6.70 8.17
C TYR A 46 -13.90 -7.62 7.16
N PHE A 47 -12.87 -7.13 6.50
CA PHE A 47 -12.10 -7.87 5.53
C PHE A 47 -10.60 -7.60 5.73
N TYR A 48 -9.85 -8.69 5.96
CA TYR A 48 -8.39 -8.66 6.04
C TYR A 48 -7.76 -8.68 4.65
N ASN A 49 -6.49 -8.27 4.53
CA ASN A 49 -5.72 -8.30 3.28
C ASN A 49 -6.30 -7.39 2.19
N VAL A 50 -6.93 -6.27 2.57
CA VAL A 50 -7.49 -5.29 1.62
C VAL A 50 -6.44 -4.78 0.62
N LEU A 51 -5.17 -4.68 1.02
CA LEU A 51 -4.08 -4.29 0.12
C LEU A 51 -3.87 -5.32 -1.00
N SER A 52 -3.93 -6.61 -0.69
CA SER A 52 -3.81 -7.66 -1.73
C SER A 52 -5.04 -7.68 -2.63
N GLU A 53 -6.24 -7.53 -2.07
CA GLU A 53 -7.50 -7.52 -2.82
C GLU A 53 -7.61 -6.34 -3.80
N THR A 54 -6.88 -5.26 -3.53
CA THR A 54 -6.91 -4.03 -4.34
C THR A 54 -5.68 -3.89 -5.23
N ASP A 55 -4.98 -5.00 -5.51
CA ASP A 55 -3.78 -5.10 -6.33
C ASP A 55 -2.63 -4.15 -5.86
N ASN A 56 -2.49 -3.96 -4.55
CA ASN A 56 -1.37 -3.22 -3.95
C ASN A 56 -0.30 -4.18 -3.41
N ASP A 57 0.18 -5.10 -4.26
CA ASP A 57 1.05 -6.22 -3.88
C ASP A 57 2.31 -5.81 -3.10
N ASP A 58 2.95 -4.71 -3.50
CA ASP A 58 4.18 -4.26 -2.82
C ASP A 58 3.91 -3.78 -1.40
N TYR A 59 2.77 -3.12 -1.17
CA TYR A 59 2.32 -2.76 0.17
C TYR A 59 1.86 -3.99 0.94
N SER A 60 1.15 -4.92 0.31
CA SER A 60 0.71 -6.17 0.93
C SER A 60 1.89 -7.02 1.43
N LYS A 61 2.95 -7.16 0.62
CA LYS A 61 4.20 -7.84 1.03
C LYS A 61 4.86 -7.19 2.24
N LYS A 62 4.71 -5.87 2.41
CA LYS A 62 5.22 -5.13 3.57
C LYS A 62 4.31 -5.28 4.79
N GLU A 63 3.00 -5.25 4.60
CA GLU A 63 2.00 -5.53 5.63
C GLU A 63 2.17 -6.92 6.25
N ILE A 64 2.45 -7.95 5.44
CA ILE A 64 2.71 -9.31 5.92
C ILE A 64 3.91 -9.34 6.89
N LYS A 65 4.94 -8.55 6.62
CA LYS A 65 6.17 -8.46 7.41
C LYS A 65 6.07 -7.46 8.57
N SER A 66 5.00 -6.66 8.62
CA SER A 66 4.76 -5.65 9.63
C SER A 66 3.85 -6.21 10.73
N PRO A 67 3.98 -5.73 11.98
CA PRO A 67 3.00 -6.00 13.03
C PRO A 67 1.69 -5.21 12.83
N ILE A 68 1.50 -4.50 11.71
CA ILE A 68 0.30 -3.73 11.41
C ILE A 68 -0.59 -4.51 10.43
N LYS A 69 -1.91 -4.43 10.63
CA LYS A 69 -2.92 -4.88 9.65
C LYS A 69 -3.84 -3.73 9.29
N VAL A 70 -4.12 -3.64 7.99
CA VAL A 70 -5.10 -2.75 7.38
C VAL A 70 -6.30 -3.60 7.02
N LEU A 71 -7.46 -3.23 7.56
CA LEU A 71 -8.72 -3.92 7.31
C LEU A 71 -9.67 -2.96 6.61
N ALA A 72 -10.46 -3.48 5.67
CA ALA A 72 -11.68 -2.80 5.28
C ALA A 72 -12.79 -3.16 6.26
N VAL A 73 -13.59 -2.20 6.66
CA VAL A 73 -14.69 -2.39 7.61
C VAL A 73 -15.97 -1.77 7.10
N LYS A 74 -17.08 -2.39 7.48
CA LYS A 74 -18.43 -1.95 7.21
C LYS A 74 -19.21 -1.98 8.53
N ILE A 75 -19.82 -0.85 8.89
CA ILE A 75 -20.62 -0.70 10.10
C ILE A 75 -21.99 -0.17 9.69
N LYS A 76 -23.06 -0.88 10.07
CA LYS A 76 -24.42 -0.36 10.05
C LYS A 76 -24.87 -0.03 11.46
N ASN A 77 -25.37 1.17 11.65
CA ASN A 77 -25.89 1.63 12.93
C ASN A 77 -27.41 1.41 12.97
N GLU A 78 -27.89 0.72 14.00
CA GLU A 78 -29.30 0.48 14.30
C GLU A 78 -29.57 0.75 15.79
N THR A 79 -28.80 1.67 16.39
CA THR A 79 -28.85 1.98 17.83
C THR A 79 -29.91 3.02 18.22
N GLY A 80 -30.59 3.63 17.25
CA GLY A 80 -31.56 4.71 17.51
C GLY A 80 -30.92 6.08 17.74
N ARG A 81 -29.58 6.21 17.67
CA ARG A 81 -28.87 7.49 17.77
C ARG A 81 -27.73 7.58 16.77
N LYS A 82 -27.31 8.81 16.45
CA LYS A 82 -26.08 9.06 15.69
C LYS A 82 -24.87 8.71 16.55
N LEU A 83 -23.86 8.08 15.93
CA LEU A 83 -22.62 7.67 16.57
C LEU A 83 -21.42 8.33 15.90
N ASP A 84 -20.41 8.67 16.70
CA ASP A 84 -19.06 8.92 16.23
C ASP A 84 -18.23 7.65 16.43
N ILE A 85 -17.71 7.06 15.36
CA ILE A 85 -17.09 5.72 15.45
C ILE A 85 -15.82 5.73 16.32
N GLY A 86 -15.03 6.81 16.30
CA GLY A 86 -13.82 6.90 17.13
C GLY A 86 -14.14 6.98 18.62
N GLU A 87 -15.23 7.66 18.96
CA GLU A 87 -15.60 7.96 20.35
C GLU A 87 -16.58 6.92 20.93
N ASP A 88 -17.63 6.55 20.21
CA ASP A 88 -18.72 5.70 20.70
C ASP A 88 -18.50 4.18 20.50
N VAL A 89 -17.59 3.76 19.61
CA VAL A 89 -17.42 2.34 19.25
C VAL A 89 -16.06 1.82 19.69
N LEU A 90 -16.06 0.64 20.33
CA LEU A 90 -14.86 -0.07 20.74
C LEU A 90 -14.65 -1.29 19.84
N PHE A 91 -13.51 -1.35 19.16
CA PHE A 91 -13.09 -2.53 18.41
C PHE A 91 -12.33 -3.48 19.32
N LEU A 92 -12.70 -4.76 19.28
CA LEU A 92 -12.16 -5.80 20.14
C LEU A 92 -11.56 -6.92 19.30
N LYS A 93 -10.45 -7.48 19.78
CA LYS A 93 -9.84 -8.72 19.27
C LYS A 93 -9.69 -9.67 20.43
N ASN A 94 -10.31 -10.85 20.34
CA ASN A 94 -10.36 -11.83 21.43
C ASN A 94 -10.86 -11.21 22.77
N GLY A 95 -11.83 -10.29 22.68
CA GLY A 95 -12.42 -9.61 23.85
C GLY A 95 -11.57 -8.48 24.45
N GLN A 96 -10.40 -8.18 23.90
CA GLN A 96 -9.54 -7.07 24.34
C GLN A 96 -9.59 -5.92 23.34
N PRO A 97 -9.55 -4.65 23.78
CA PRO A 97 -9.44 -3.49 22.88
C PRO A 97 -8.28 -3.64 21.91
N VAL A 98 -8.55 -3.40 20.62
CA VAL A 98 -7.47 -3.33 19.63
C VAL A 98 -6.70 -2.03 19.77
N GLU A 99 -5.38 -2.12 19.65
CA GLU A 99 -4.55 -0.94 19.52
C GLU A 99 -4.62 -0.44 18.07
N THR A 100 -5.20 0.75 17.87
CA THR A 100 -5.31 1.37 16.55
C THR A 100 -4.06 2.16 16.21
N VAL A 101 -3.63 2.11 14.95
CA VAL A 101 -2.40 2.74 14.48
C VAL A 101 -2.73 3.90 13.54
N SER A 102 -2.05 5.04 13.72
CA SER A 102 -2.32 6.22 12.88
C SER A 102 -1.88 6.01 11.42
N PRO A 103 -2.55 6.61 10.42
CA PRO A 103 -2.17 6.51 9.01
C PRO A 103 -0.69 6.84 8.73
N LYS A 104 -0.11 7.79 9.47
CA LYS A 104 1.31 8.16 9.35
C LYS A 104 2.24 7.04 9.81
N GLN A 105 1.92 6.36 10.91
CA GLN A 105 2.71 5.22 11.39
C GLN A 105 2.59 4.03 10.43
N VAL A 106 1.39 3.76 9.93
CA VAL A 106 1.14 2.71 8.93
C VAL A 106 1.97 2.96 7.67
N GLU A 107 1.92 4.16 7.09
CA GLU A 107 2.73 4.50 5.92
C GLU A 107 4.22 4.31 6.21
N SER A 108 4.73 4.79 7.36
CA SER A 108 6.15 4.68 7.67
C SER A 108 6.67 3.24 7.74
N GLN A 109 5.82 2.27 8.08
CA GLN A 109 6.17 0.85 8.18
C GLN A 109 5.88 0.05 6.90
N ILE A 110 4.82 0.40 6.16
CA ILE A 110 4.32 -0.39 5.03
C ILE A 110 4.70 0.21 3.67
N LYS A 111 5.29 1.43 3.63
CA LYS A 111 5.68 2.10 2.38
C LYS A 111 6.63 1.30 1.48
N GLN A 112 6.60 1.63 0.19
CA GLN A 112 7.61 1.19 -0.77
C GLN A 112 8.97 1.80 -0.43
N GLY A 113 10.01 0.96 -0.42
CA GLY A 113 11.38 1.38 -0.15
C GLY A 113 12.03 2.02 -1.38
N THR A 114 12.64 3.18 -1.21
CA THR A 114 13.25 3.95 -2.32
C THR A 114 14.75 3.70 -2.49
N LEU A 115 15.43 3.20 -1.45
CA LEU A 115 16.89 3.00 -1.47
C LEU A 115 17.35 1.97 -2.50
N GLY A 116 16.51 0.98 -2.82
CA GLY A 116 16.83 -0.02 -3.85
C GLY A 116 17.06 0.59 -5.23
N TYR A 117 16.40 1.71 -5.54
CA TYR A 117 16.58 2.38 -6.83
C TYR A 117 17.93 3.08 -6.97
N LEU A 118 18.66 3.32 -5.86
CA LEU A 118 20.02 3.86 -5.92
C LEU A 118 20.99 2.88 -6.58
N PHE A 119 20.69 1.57 -6.64
CA PHE A 119 21.52 0.62 -7.37
C PHE A 119 21.60 0.91 -8.87
N TYR A 120 20.64 1.64 -9.46
CA TYR A 120 20.76 2.11 -10.85
C TYR A 120 21.90 3.11 -11.04
N LEU A 121 22.40 3.75 -9.98
CA LEU A 121 23.60 4.58 -10.06
C LEU A 121 24.85 3.76 -10.43
N LEU A 122 24.83 2.43 -10.28
CA LEU A 122 25.89 1.56 -10.79
C LEU A 122 25.94 1.51 -12.33
N LEU A 123 24.93 2.04 -13.03
CA LEU A 123 24.94 2.23 -14.48
C LEU A 123 25.67 3.52 -14.90
N THR A 124 26.12 4.35 -13.96
CA THR A 124 26.84 5.61 -14.26
C THR A 124 28.10 5.47 -15.12
N PRO A 125 28.97 4.44 -14.97
CA PRO A 125 30.15 4.30 -15.82
C PRO A 125 29.84 3.71 -17.21
N MET A 126 28.56 3.50 -17.56
CA MET A 126 28.18 2.92 -18.85
C MET A 126 28.49 3.87 -20.01
N ASN A 127 29.17 3.33 -21.03
CA ASN A 127 29.49 4.03 -22.27
C ASN A 127 28.82 3.34 -23.46
N LEU A 128 28.42 4.12 -24.46
CA LEU A 128 27.96 3.65 -25.76
C LEU A 128 29.07 3.86 -26.78
N THR A 129 29.60 2.77 -27.32
CA THR A 129 30.63 2.80 -28.36
C THR A 129 30.00 2.48 -29.72
N ILE A 130 30.22 3.36 -30.70
CA ILE A 130 29.73 3.22 -32.07
C ILE A 130 30.95 3.14 -32.99
N SER A 131 31.14 1.97 -33.62
CA SER A 131 32.19 1.76 -34.61
C SER A 131 31.63 1.94 -36.03
N ARG A 132 32.28 2.79 -36.81
CA ARG A 132 32.14 2.97 -38.26
C ARG A 132 33.45 2.54 -38.91
N GLU A 133 33.43 2.23 -40.21
CA GLU A 133 34.55 1.57 -40.92
C GLU A 133 35.95 2.15 -40.61
N ASP A 134 36.06 3.47 -40.41
CA ASP A 134 37.34 4.14 -40.09
C ASP A 134 37.40 4.85 -38.71
N ASN A 135 36.33 4.80 -37.90
CA ASN A 135 36.28 5.56 -36.64
C ASN A 135 35.46 4.88 -35.54
N THR A 136 35.86 5.10 -34.29
CA THR A 136 35.13 4.62 -33.11
C THR A 136 34.84 5.79 -32.18
N ASP A 137 33.56 6.10 -32.02
CA ASP A 137 33.08 7.15 -31.11
C ASP A 137 32.57 6.52 -29.80
N THR A 138 32.87 7.13 -28.65
CA THR A 138 32.40 6.66 -27.33
C THR A 138 31.67 7.78 -26.60
N TYR A 139 30.43 7.49 -26.17
CA TYR A 139 29.56 8.43 -25.49
C TYR A 139 29.23 7.94 -24.07
N PRO A 140 29.49 8.74 -23.01
CA PRO A 140 29.23 8.35 -21.62
C PRO A 140 27.74 8.51 -21.25
N ILE A 141 26.89 7.66 -21.79
CA ILE A 141 25.43 7.71 -21.58
C ILE A 141 25.00 7.37 -20.15
N GLY A 142 25.84 6.65 -19.40
CA GLY A 142 25.56 6.20 -18.04
C GLY A 142 25.30 7.33 -17.05
N LEU A 143 25.96 8.48 -17.25
CA LEU A 143 25.78 9.68 -16.43
C LEU A 143 24.34 10.22 -16.45
N ALA A 144 23.60 9.98 -17.54
CA ALA A 144 22.18 10.31 -17.62
C ALA A 144 21.30 9.12 -17.26
N VAL A 145 21.62 7.93 -17.78
CA VAL A 145 20.77 6.72 -17.64
C VAL A 145 20.65 6.28 -16.18
N GLY A 146 21.76 6.12 -15.46
CA GLY A 146 21.75 5.62 -14.09
C GLY A 146 20.97 6.54 -13.14
N PRO A 147 21.34 7.83 -13.03
CA PRO A 147 20.61 8.80 -12.21
C PRO A 147 19.17 9.01 -12.66
N GLY A 148 18.91 9.06 -13.97
CA GLY A 148 17.57 9.25 -14.52
C GLY A 148 16.60 8.14 -14.08
N ILE A 149 17.01 6.88 -14.18
CA ILE A 149 16.20 5.73 -13.73
C ILE A 149 16.06 5.75 -12.20
N ALA A 150 17.14 6.00 -11.46
CA ALA A 150 17.12 6.05 -10.00
C ALA A 150 16.12 7.10 -9.49
N PHE A 151 16.28 8.36 -9.92
CA PHE A 151 15.42 9.46 -9.51
C PHE A 151 13.96 9.28 -9.96
N GLY A 152 13.74 8.81 -11.20
CA GLY A 152 12.40 8.55 -11.71
C GLY A 152 11.62 7.57 -10.84
N ASN A 153 12.22 6.43 -10.50
CA ASN A 153 11.59 5.43 -9.63
C ASN A 153 11.38 5.93 -8.20
N MET A 154 12.34 6.66 -7.63
CA MET A 154 12.21 7.23 -6.29
C MET A 154 11.04 8.23 -6.21
N ILE A 155 10.89 9.09 -7.22
CA ILE A 155 9.77 10.06 -7.29
C ILE A 155 8.44 9.31 -7.40
N TYR A 156 8.37 8.30 -8.27
CA TYR A 156 7.15 7.52 -8.47
C TYR A 156 6.73 6.76 -7.20
N ALA A 157 7.66 6.06 -6.54
CA ALA A 157 7.41 5.38 -5.28
C ALA A 157 7.02 6.37 -4.15
N SER A 158 7.66 7.54 -4.09
CA SER A 158 7.32 8.58 -3.12
C SER A 158 5.88 9.10 -3.33
N SER A 159 5.49 9.33 -4.59
CA SER A 159 4.12 9.72 -4.95
C SER A 159 3.10 8.63 -4.58
N ALA A 160 3.41 7.37 -4.87
CA ALA A 160 2.59 6.22 -4.48
C ALA A 160 2.41 6.15 -2.95
N ASN A 161 3.49 6.31 -2.18
CA ASN A 161 3.45 6.33 -0.71
C ASN A 161 2.61 7.49 -0.15
N SER A 162 2.70 8.67 -0.76
CA SER A 162 1.86 9.82 -0.39
C SER A 162 0.37 9.53 -0.64
N THR A 163 0.07 8.90 -1.78
CA THR A 163 -1.31 8.50 -2.14
C THR A 163 -1.84 7.43 -1.19
N PHE A 164 -1.02 6.43 -0.82
CA PHE A 164 -1.34 5.42 0.18
C PHE A 164 -1.71 6.07 1.52
N LYS A 165 -0.86 6.95 2.04
CA LYS A 165 -1.15 7.68 3.29
C LYS A 165 -2.43 8.50 3.21
N LYS A 166 -2.65 9.19 2.08
CA LYS A 166 -3.88 9.96 1.86
C LYS A 166 -5.10 9.05 1.92
N ASN A 167 -5.08 7.91 1.23
CA ASN A 167 -6.18 6.95 1.24
C ASN A 167 -6.45 6.39 2.65
N LEU A 168 -5.41 6.01 3.39
CA LEU A 168 -5.54 5.60 4.80
C LEU A 168 -6.17 6.68 5.68
N THR A 169 -5.85 7.95 5.41
CA THR A 169 -6.38 9.09 6.18
C THR A 169 -7.83 9.38 5.82
N THR A 170 -8.13 9.46 4.52
CA THR A 170 -9.46 9.80 4.01
C THR A 170 -10.47 8.70 4.30
N GLU A 171 -10.07 7.44 4.22
CA GLU A 171 -10.95 6.31 4.50
C GLU A 171 -10.91 5.85 5.96
N ASN A 172 -10.23 6.56 6.87
CA ASN A 172 -10.13 6.13 8.26
C ASN A 172 -11.51 6.03 8.93
N ILE A 173 -11.93 4.82 9.28
CA ILE A 173 -13.24 4.57 9.90
C ILE A 173 -13.41 5.31 11.22
N LEU A 174 -12.32 5.50 11.98
CA LEU A 174 -12.36 6.12 13.31
C LEU A 174 -12.70 7.62 13.27
N THR A 175 -12.66 8.24 12.08
CA THR A 175 -13.04 9.65 11.88
C THR A 175 -14.44 9.81 11.31
N ARG A 176 -15.18 8.70 11.13
CA ARG A 176 -16.49 8.71 10.53
C ARG A 176 -17.58 8.83 11.59
N GLN A 177 -18.68 9.45 11.17
CA GLN A 177 -19.93 9.46 11.92
C GLN A 177 -20.98 8.67 11.14
N VAL A 178 -21.90 8.04 11.85
CA VAL A 178 -22.96 7.23 11.24
C VAL A 178 -24.30 7.52 11.95
N GLY A 179 -25.29 7.96 11.18
CA GLY A 179 -26.66 8.16 11.66
C GLY A 179 -27.38 6.84 11.94
N ASP A 180 -28.54 6.91 12.58
CA ASP A 180 -29.36 5.72 12.80
C ASP A 180 -29.90 5.16 11.47
N GLY A 181 -29.86 3.84 11.30
CA GLY A 181 -30.18 3.13 10.07
C GLY A 181 -29.10 3.20 8.97
N GLU A 182 -28.10 4.07 9.10
CA GLU A 182 -27.08 4.30 8.08
C GLU A 182 -25.98 3.23 8.10
N THR A 183 -25.30 3.07 6.95
CA THR A 183 -24.12 2.23 6.81
C THR A 183 -22.93 3.08 6.41
N VAL A 184 -21.80 2.88 7.09
CA VAL A 184 -20.53 3.52 6.77
C VAL A 184 -19.48 2.46 6.48
N TYR A 185 -18.54 2.81 5.60
CA TYR A 185 -17.40 1.99 5.21
C TYR A 185 -16.12 2.75 5.51
N GLY A 186 -15.03 2.01 5.72
CA GLY A 186 -13.73 2.62 5.95
C GLY A 186 -12.61 1.62 6.09
N LEU A 187 -11.43 2.15 6.36
CA LEU A 187 -10.22 1.41 6.68
C LEU A 187 -9.95 1.54 8.18
N LEU A 188 -9.66 0.40 8.81
CA LEU A 188 -9.21 0.31 10.18
C LEU A 188 -7.77 -0.22 10.18
N CYS A 189 -6.86 0.50 10.83
CA CYS A 189 -5.48 0.06 10.97
C CYS A 189 -5.22 -0.34 12.42
N ILE A 190 -4.78 -1.58 12.64
CA ILE A 190 -4.55 -2.13 13.98
C ILE A 190 -3.15 -2.69 14.13
N LEU A 191 -2.67 -2.73 15.36
CA LEU A 191 -1.47 -3.48 15.74
C LEU A 191 -1.85 -4.94 16.05
N GLY A 192 -1.12 -5.87 15.47
CA GLY A 192 -1.28 -7.32 15.65
C GLY A 192 -0.83 -8.09 14.40
N SER A 193 -0.11 -9.20 14.59
CA SER A 193 0.36 -10.03 13.46
C SER A 193 -0.67 -11.07 12.99
N SER A 194 -1.61 -11.48 13.84
CA SER A 194 -2.63 -12.49 13.55
C SER A 194 -3.93 -11.90 12.99
N MET A 195 -4.60 -12.67 12.13
CA MET A 195 -5.93 -12.39 11.55
C MET A 195 -7.05 -12.95 12.44
N ASP A 196 -6.96 -12.75 13.75
CA ASP A 196 -8.00 -13.23 14.66
C ASP A 196 -9.29 -12.41 14.49
N PRO A 197 -10.46 -12.97 14.79
CA PRO A 197 -11.72 -12.26 14.61
C PRO A 197 -11.79 -10.94 15.37
N ILE A 198 -12.30 -9.92 14.69
CA ILE A 198 -12.63 -8.61 15.30
C ILE A 198 -14.12 -8.57 15.62
N THR A 199 -14.46 -8.04 16.78
CA THR A 199 -15.83 -7.69 17.16
C THR A 199 -15.91 -6.21 17.52
N ILE A 200 -17.12 -5.67 17.67
CA ILE A 200 -17.32 -4.29 18.11
C ILE A 200 -18.35 -4.25 19.23
N LYS A 201 -18.24 -3.25 20.10
CA LYS A 201 -19.23 -2.91 21.14
C LYS A 201 -19.42 -1.41 21.22
N LEU A 202 -20.56 -0.98 21.75
CA LEU A 202 -20.72 0.40 22.19
C LEU A 202 -19.90 0.62 23.46
N LYS A 203 -19.29 1.81 23.58
CA LYS A 203 -18.62 2.26 24.81
C LYS A 203 -19.60 2.74 25.86
#